data_AF-A0A958SSZ6-F1
#
_entry.id   AF-A0A958SSZ6-F1
#
_cell.length_a   1.000
_cell.length_b   1.000
_cell.length_c   1.000
_cell.angle_alpha   90.00
_cell.angle_beta   90.00
_cell.angle_gamma   90.00
#
_symmetry.space_group_name_H-M   'P 1'
#
loop_
_entity.id
_entity.type
_entity.pdbx_description
1 polymer ?
#
loop_
_entity_poly.entity_id
_entity_poly.type
_entity_poly.pdbx_seq_one_letter_code
_entity_poly.pdbx_strand_id
1 'polypeptide(L)'
;PAFFISMQMTGNPIPQFGMGSKTQDGVYLLEKLDALHTQLGFKEYTSGTKSTWDVFAITLALMVGTAGLPHVIVRFFTVPKVKDARKSAGLALLFIAILYTTAPAIAVFARTNLIETVENKPYSEIPEWFKNWEDTGLIAWADKNGDGKIQYVNGSAIDGKKPEFTDARGAHGERLISNANADANELYVDRDIMVLANPEIAKLPNWVIALVAAGGLAAALSTAAGLLLVISTSISHDLIKKQIKPNISEKSELWAARISILVAILIAGYFGINPPGFVAAVVALAFGLAAASFFPAIILGIFDKRMNRQGAVSGMIVGILLMLFYMIRYKTGFLFGIEPRPASEWWFGTSPEGFGTIAMLVNVVISVVVSRMTPAPPAEVQDIVEHIRIPSGAGEATHH
;
A
#
# COMPACT_ATOMS: atom_id res chain seq x y z
N PRO A 1 -6.94 8.56 18.39
CA PRO A 1 -7.30 7.13 18.53
C PRO A 1 -6.09 6.28 18.93
N ALA A 2 -5.04 6.16 18.10
CA ALA A 2 -3.87 5.34 18.43
C ALA A 2 -3.31 5.61 19.84
N PHE A 3 -3.09 6.90 20.18
CA PHE A 3 -2.65 7.32 21.51
C PHE A 3 -3.60 6.87 22.64
N PHE A 4 -4.91 7.07 22.45
CA PHE A 4 -5.92 6.70 23.45
C PHE A 4 -6.04 5.19 23.64
N ILE A 5 -6.02 4.42 22.55
CA ILE A 5 -6.11 2.96 22.58
C ILE A 5 -4.85 2.37 23.24
N SER A 6 -3.67 2.89 22.88
CA SER A 6 -2.41 2.51 23.52
C SER A 6 -2.45 2.75 25.02
N MET A 7 -2.94 3.92 25.44
CA MET A 7 -3.08 4.28 26.86
C MET A 7 -4.07 3.37 27.59
N GLN A 8 -5.22 3.04 26.97
CA GLN A 8 -6.23 2.17 27.56
C GLN A 8 -5.74 0.72 27.72
N MET A 9 -5.06 0.20 26.70
CA MET A 9 -4.61 -1.20 26.68
C MET A 9 -3.35 -1.44 27.51
N THR A 10 -2.44 -0.47 27.55
CA THR A 10 -1.08 -0.69 28.10
C THR A 10 -0.60 0.37 29.08
N GLY A 11 -1.39 1.41 29.33
CA GLY A 11 -0.99 2.56 30.15
C GLY A 11 0.01 3.51 29.48
N ASN A 12 0.58 3.13 28.32
CA ASN A 12 1.54 3.94 27.59
C ASN A 12 0.84 4.77 26.51
N PRO A 13 0.92 6.12 26.51
CA PRO A 13 0.27 6.94 25.50
C PRO A 13 0.92 6.82 24.12
N ILE A 14 2.18 6.42 24.01
CA ILE A 14 2.91 6.32 22.73
C ILE A 14 2.65 4.94 22.12
N PRO A 15 1.91 4.83 20.98
CA PRO A 15 1.52 3.55 20.38
C PRO A 15 2.68 2.60 20.11
N GLN A 16 3.82 3.14 19.66
CA GLN A 16 5.02 2.38 19.37
C GLN A 16 5.55 1.65 20.60
N PHE A 17 5.53 2.32 21.76
CA PHE A 17 5.95 1.72 23.02
C PHE A 17 4.85 0.88 23.63
N GLY A 18 3.58 1.28 23.47
CA GLY A 18 2.42 0.49 23.88
C GLY A 18 2.40 -0.89 23.24
N MET A 19 2.73 -1.00 21.95
CA MET A 19 2.84 -2.28 21.24
C MET A 19 3.79 -3.26 21.96
N GLY A 20 4.89 -2.77 22.54
CA GLY A 20 5.86 -3.58 23.30
C GLY A 20 5.65 -3.57 24.82
N SER A 21 4.57 -2.97 25.31
CA SER A 21 4.29 -2.83 26.75
C SER A 21 3.39 -3.96 27.27
N LYS A 22 3.28 -4.04 28.59
CA LYS A 22 2.37 -4.98 29.27
C LYS A 22 0.94 -4.47 29.26
N THR A 23 -0.01 -5.38 29.16
CA THR A 23 -1.43 -5.09 29.38
C THR A 23 -1.73 -4.97 30.88
N GLN A 24 -2.95 -4.59 31.22
CA GLN A 24 -3.41 -4.53 32.62
C GLN A 24 -3.28 -5.88 33.36
N ASP A 25 -3.30 -6.99 32.62
CA ASP A 25 -3.13 -8.35 33.14
C ASP A 25 -1.65 -8.74 33.41
N GLY A 26 -0.71 -7.83 33.15
CA GLY A 26 0.73 -8.02 33.41
C GLY A 26 1.51 -8.79 32.35
N VAL A 27 0.84 -9.26 31.29
CA VAL A 27 1.43 -9.97 30.14
C VAL A 27 1.77 -8.97 29.04
N TYR A 28 2.83 -9.21 28.26
CA TYR A 28 3.14 -8.37 27.12
C TYR A 28 2.05 -8.46 26.06
N LEU A 29 1.69 -7.34 25.44
CA LEU A 29 0.59 -7.31 24.48
C LEU A 29 0.80 -8.25 23.28
N LEU A 30 2.04 -8.35 22.77
CA LEU A 30 2.37 -9.26 21.68
C LEU A 30 2.25 -10.73 22.09
N GLU A 31 2.73 -11.08 23.28
CA GLU A 31 2.58 -12.43 23.84
C GLU A 31 1.10 -12.78 24.04
N LYS A 32 0.30 -11.83 24.54
CA LYS A 32 -1.15 -11.98 24.68
C LYS A 32 -1.81 -12.25 23.33
N LEU A 33 -1.44 -11.50 22.30
CA LEU A 33 -1.98 -11.69 20.96
C LEU A 33 -1.57 -13.03 20.33
N ASP A 34 -0.32 -13.45 20.51
CA ASP A 34 0.17 -14.75 20.05
C ASP A 34 -0.55 -15.91 20.75
N ALA A 35 -0.79 -15.80 22.06
CA ALA A 35 -1.57 -16.77 22.83
C ALA A 35 -3.02 -16.85 22.34
N LEU A 36 -3.69 -15.71 22.15
CA LEU A 36 -5.05 -15.66 21.60
C LEU A 36 -5.13 -16.29 20.21
N HIS A 37 -4.19 -15.95 19.32
CA HIS A 37 -4.11 -16.54 17.99
C HIS A 37 -3.99 -18.07 18.03
N THR A 38 -3.06 -18.56 18.86
CA THR A 38 -2.77 -19.99 18.98
C THR A 38 -3.96 -20.76 19.54
N GLN A 39 -4.66 -20.19 20.54
CA GLN A 39 -5.88 -20.77 21.11
C GLN A 39 -7.01 -20.92 20.10
N LEU A 40 -7.13 -19.96 19.18
CA LEU A 40 -8.13 -19.95 18.10
C LEU A 40 -7.68 -20.77 16.87
N GLY A 41 -6.53 -21.46 16.96
CA GLY A 41 -5.98 -22.30 15.90
C GLY A 41 -5.26 -21.54 14.78
N PHE A 42 -5.07 -20.22 14.91
CA PHE A 42 -4.24 -19.43 14.00
C PHE A 42 -2.74 -19.64 14.31
N LYS A 43 -1.88 -19.28 13.35
CA LYS A 43 -0.46 -19.11 13.64
C LYS A 43 -0.24 -17.87 14.51
N GLU A 44 0.81 -17.92 15.33
CA GLU A 44 1.31 -16.77 16.09
C GLU A 44 1.33 -15.51 15.21
N TYR A 45 0.82 -14.41 15.72
CA TYR A 45 0.78 -13.15 15.00
C TYR A 45 2.18 -12.64 14.65
N THR A 46 3.15 -12.89 15.53
CA THR A 46 4.55 -12.51 15.33
C THR A 46 5.31 -13.46 14.38
N SER A 47 4.74 -14.64 14.06
CA SER A 47 5.34 -15.55 13.08
C SER A 47 5.24 -14.98 11.66
N GLY A 48 6.40 -14.71 11.04
CA GLY A 48 6.46 -14.18 9.68
C GLY A 48 5.85 -15.16 8.68
N THR A 49 4.86 -14.71 7.90
CA THR A 49 4.22 -15.53 6.85
C THR A 49 5.04 -15.60 5.55
N LYS A 50 6.04 -14.73 5.41
CA LYS A 50 6.92 -14.61 4.24
C LYS A 50 8.38 -14.80 4.64
N SER A 51 9.21 -15.26 3.69
CA SER A 51 10.65 -15.36 3.91
C SER A 51 11.25 -13.97 4.12
N THR A 52 12.35 -13.89 4.88
CA THR A 52 13.07 -12.63 5.11
C THR A 52 13.52 -11.98 3.80
N TRP A 53 13.91 -12.80 2.81
CA TRP A 53 14.25 -12.32 1.47
C TRP A 53 13.06 -11.64 0.78
N ASP A 54 11.89 -12.28 0.79
CA ASP A 54 10.69 -11.73 0.15
C ASP A 54 10.27 -10.42 0.81
N VAL A 55 10.31 -10.34 2.15
CA VAL A 55 10.03 -9.10 2.89
C VAL A 55 11.03 -8.00 2.55
N PHE A 56 12.32 -8.32 2.44
CA PHE A 56 13.34 -7.38 2.02
C PHE A 56 13.10 -6.88 0.59
N ALA A 57 12.80 -7.79 -0.35
CA ALA A 57 12.53 -7.44 -1.75
C ALA A 57 11.27 -6.56 -1.88
N ILE A 58 10.18 -6.89 -1.19
CA ILE A 58 8.98 -6.04 -1.15
C ILE A 58 9.32 -4.64 -0.62
N THR A 59 10.03 -4.58 0.52
CA THR A 59 10.38 -3.32 1.15
C THR A 59 11.25 -2.46 0.24
N LEU A 60 12.27 -3.06 -0.37
CA LEU A 60 13.16 -2.37 -1.30
C LEU A 60 12.41 -1.88 -2.53
N ALA A 61 11.56 -2.73 -3.15
CA ALA A 61 10.73 -2.36 -4.30
C ALA A 61 9.80 -1.19 -3.98
N LEU A 62 9.16 -1.17 -2.80
CA LEU A 62 8.32 -0.05 -2.36
C LEU A 62 9.14 1.24 -2.17
N MET A 63 10.30 1.16 -1.53
CA MET A 63 11.16 2.32 -1.27
C MET A 63 11.75 2.92 -2.55
N VAL A 64 12.33 2.10 -3.42
CA VAL A 64 12.92 2.59 -4.68
C VAL A 64 11.82 2.95 -5.69
N GLY A 65 10.69 2.25 -5.66
CA GLY A 65 9.52 2.56 -6.47
C GLY A 65 8.96 3.94 -6.15
N THR A 66 8.82 4.29 -4.86
CA THR A 66 8.42 5.65 -4.45
C THR A 66 9.44 6.71 -4.86
N ALA A 67 10.73 6.44 -4.71
CA ALA A 67 11.80 7.35 -5.12
C ALA A 67 11.86 7.57 -6.65
N GLY A 68 11.44 6.58 -7.44
CA GLY A 68 11.40 6.65 -8.89
C GLY A 68 10.23 7.46 -9.47
N LEU A 69 9.29 7.93 -8.65
CA LEU A 69 8.09 8.61 -9.13
C LEU A 69 8.30 10.13 -9.33
N PRO A 70 8.14 10.65 -10.57
CA PRO A 70 8.43 12.06 -10.87
C PRO A 70 7.60 13.06 -10.05
N HIS A 71 6.38 12.70 -9.65
CA HIS A 71 5.48 13.61 -8.94
C HIS A 71 6.00 14.03 -7.56
N VAL A 72 6.87 13.22 -6.93
CA VAL A 72 7.51 13.58 -5.65
C VAL A 72 8.65 14.56 -5.90
N ILE A 73 9.45 14.32 -6.94
CA ILE A 73 10.61 15.14 -7.30
C ILE A 73 10.16 16.57 -7.68
N VAL A 74 9.11 16.69 -8.48
CA VAL A 74 8.60 18.00 -8.95
C VAL A 74 8.15 18.90 -7.80
N ARG A 75 7.71 18.32 -6.66
CA ARG A 75 7.33 19.12 -5.48
C ARG A 75 8.52 19.81 -4.80
N PHE A 76 9.74 19.30 -4.95
CA PHE A 76 10.93 19.99 -4.43
C PHE A 76 11.29 21.23 -5.26
N PHE A 77 10.84 21.31 -6.52
CA PHE A 77 11.09 22.46 -7.39
C PHE A 77 10.18 23.66 -7.13
N THR A 78 9.14 23.51 -6.30
CA THR A 78 8.29 24.64 -5.90
C THR A 78 8.89 25.46 -4.75
N VAL A 79 9.98 24.99 -4.13
CA VAL A 79 10.66 25.66 -3.02
C VAL A 79 11.83 26.50 -3.55
N PRO A 80 11.87 27.82 -3.34
CA PRO A 80 12.92 28.68 -3.90
C PRO A 80 14.33 28.41 -3.34
N LYS A 81 14.45 27.84 -2.14
CA LYS A 81 15.71 27.66 -1.41
C LYS A 81 15.99 26.19 -1.11
N VAL A 82 17.21 25.73 -1.45
CA VAL A 82 17.67 24.35 -1.18
C VAL A 82 17.62 24.00 0.32
N LYS A 83 17.95 24.95 1.20
CA LYS A 83 17.88 24.76 2.66
C LYS A 83 16.46 24.41 3.13
N ASP A 84 15.46 25.06 2.57
CA ASP A 84 14.07 24.86 2.96
C ASP A 84 13.51 23.56 2.35
N ALA A 85 13.95 23.20 1.14
CA ALA A 85 13.66 21.89 0.54
C ALA A 85 14.19 20.73 1.39
N ARG A 86 15.43 20.84 1.91
CA ARG A 86 16.01 19.83 2.82
C ARG A 86 15.26 19.73 4.15
N LYS A 87 14.85 20.85 4.74
CA LYS A 87 14.03 20.86 5.96
C LYS A 87 12.66 20.22 5.73
N SER A 88 12.03 20.53 4.60
CA SER A 88 10.76 19.92 4.19
C SER A 88 10.89 18.40 4.03
N ALA A 89 11.96 17.93 3.38
CA ALA A 89 12.27 16.50 3.28
C ALA A 89 12.45 15.85 4.66
N GLY A 90 13.18 16.50 5.58
CA GLY A 90 13.35 16.01 6.95
C GLY A 90 12.04 15.89 7.73
N LEU A 91 11.15 16.89 7.64
CA LEU A 91 9.82 16.82 8.25
C LEU A 91 8.95 15.74 7.62
N ALA A 92 9.00 15.57 6.29
CA ALA A 92 8.28 14.51 5.60
C ALA A 92 8.74 13.13 6.08
N LEU A 93 10.05 12.89 6.19
CA LEU A 93 10.61 11.64 6.72
C LEU A 93 10.20 11.40 8.17
N LEU A 94 10.16 12.44 9.01
CA LEU A 94 9.68 12.33 10.39
C LEU A 94 8.21 11.88 10.45
N PHE A 95 7.33 12.50 9.66
CA PHE A 95 5.91 12.12 9.63
C PHE A 95 5.71 10.70 9.06
N ILE A 96 6.48 10.31 8.04
CA ILE A 96 6.47 8.95 7.50
C ILE A 96 6.90 7.95 8.58
N ALA A 97 7.98 8.24 9.31
CA ALA A 97 8.46 7.37 10.38
C ALA A 97 7.42 7.21 11.50
N ILE A 98 6.77 8.30 11.92
CA ILE A 98 5.68 8.26 12.90
C ILE A 98 4.53 7.38 12.38
N LEU A 99 4.11 7.57 11.14
CA LEU A 99 3.00 6.82 10.55
C LEU A 99 3.32 5.33 10.42
N TYR A 100 4.49 4.98 9.85
CA TYR A 100 4.89 3.58 9.59
C TYR A 100 5.15 2.80 10.87
N THR A 101 5.57 3.45 11.95
CA THR A 101 5.73 2.81 13.26
C THR A 101 4.42 2.71 14.03
N THR A 102 3.48 3.64 13.81
CA THR A 102 2.16 3.62 14.47
C THR A 102 1.21 2.59 13.85
N ALA A 103 1.28 2.37 12.53
CA ALA A 103 0.35 1.46 11.85
C ALA A 103 0.39 0.01 12.35
N PRO A 104 1.56 -0.63 12.56
CA PRO A 104 1.65 -1.97 13.17
C PRO A 104 1.09 -2.00 14.60
N ALA A 105 1.33 -0.96 15.40
CA ALA A 105 0.78 -0.86 16.75
C ALA A 105 -0.75 -0.85 16.74
N ILE A 106 -1.36 -0.04 15.85
CA ILE A 106 -2.82 -0.02 15.68
C ILE A 106 -3.34 -1.38 15.23
N ALA A 107 -2.63 -2.09 14.34
CA ALA A 107 -3.04 -3.41 13.88
C ALA A 107 -3.07 -4.45 15.01
N VAL A 108 -2.06 -4.44 15.90
CA VAL A 108 -2.04 -5.27 17.10
C VAL A 108 -3.22 -4.92 18.01
N PHE A 109 -3.41 -3.63 18.32
CA PHE A 109 -4.52 -3.19 19.17
C PHE A 109 -5.88 -3.60 18.61
N ALA A 110 -6.11 -3.38 17.31
CA ALA A 110 -7.36 -3.71 16.64
C ALA A 110 -7.65 -5.20 16.69
N ARG A 111 -6.63 -6.04 16.48
CA ARG A 111 -6.81 -7.49 16.46
C ARG A 111 -7.07 -8.07 17.84
N THR A 112 -6.33 -7.62 18.86
CA THR A 112 -6.60 -8.00 20.25
C THR A 112 -8.00 -7.56 20.68
N ASN A 113 -8.37 -6.30 20.44
CA ASN A 113 -9.68 -5.77 20.80
C ASN A 113 -10.82 -6.51 20.10
N LEU A 114 -10.67 -6.82 18.81
CA LEU A 114 -11.67 -7.61 18.08
C LEU A 114 -11.88 -8.95 18.76
N ILE A 115 -10.81 -9.74 18.94
CA ILE A 115 -10.90 -11.09 19.51
C ILE A 115 -11.56 -11.06 20.89
N GLU A 116 -11.11 -10.18 21.79
CA GLU A 116 -11.65 -10.07 23.15
C GLU A 116 -13.11 -9.60 23.19
N THR A 117 -13.56 -8.88 22.16
CA THR A 117 -14.92 -8.34 22.14
C THR A 117 -15.93 -9.28 21.50
N VAL A 118 -15.52 -10.15 20.59
CA VAL A 118 -16.43 -11.03 19.82
C VAL A 118 -16.36 -12.49 20.22
N GLU A 119 -15.19 -12.99 20.64
CA GLU A 119 -14.99 -14.43 20.83
C GLU A 119 -15.86 -15.00 21.95
N ASN A 120 -16.61 -16.05 21.61
CA ASN A 120 -17.48 -16.83 22.49
C ASN A 120 -18.56 -15.98 23.21
N LYS A 121 -18.96 -14.86 22.61
CA LYS A 121 -20.06 -14.03 23.13
C LYS A 121 -21.38 -14.34 22.42
N PRO A 122 -22.51 -14.35 23.16
CA PRO A 122 -23.83 -14.46 22.55
C PRO A 122 -24.08 -13.29 21.60
N TYR A 123 -24.64 -13.56 20.41
CA TYR A 123 -24.96 -12.52 19.42
C TYR A 123 -25.91 -11.46 20.00
N SER A 124 -26.84 -11.86 20.87
CA SER A 124 -27.76 -10.96 21.55
C SER A 124 -27.08 -9.90 22.41
N GLU A 125 -25.88 -10.17 22.91
CA GLU A 125 -25.10 -9.29 23.80
C GLU A 125 -23.95 -8.58 23.07
N ILE A 126 -23.85 -8.77 21.74
CA ILE A 126 -22.77 -8.17 20.96
C ILE A 126 -22.90 -6.63 20.95
N PRO A 127 -21.80 -5.87 21.04
CA PRO A 127 -21.87 -4.42 21.02
C PRO A 127 -22.44 -3.86 19.71
N GLU A 128 -23.03 -2.67 19.78
CA GLU A 128 -23.68 -1.99 18.64
C GLU A 128 -22.76 -1.80 17.43
N TRP A 129 -21.47 -1.58 17.64
CA TRP A 129 -20.50 -1.47 16.53
C TRP A 129 -20.56 -2.69 15.61
N PHE A 130 -20.70 -3.90 16.17
CA PHE A 130 -20.74 -5.12 15.37
C PHE A 130 -21.91 -5.10 14.38
N LYS A 131 -23.10 -4.72 14.85
CA LYS A 131 -24.32 -4.63 14.03
C LYS A 131 -24.20 -3.56 12.96
N ASN A 132 -23.61 -2.40 13.29
CA ASN A 132 -23.36 -1.34 12.30
C ASN A 132 -22.48 -1.83 11.15
N TRP A 133 -21.40 -2.55 11.46
CA TRP A 133 -20.49 -3.09 10.44
C TRP A 133 -21.08 -4.30 9.70
N GLU A 134 -21.95 -5.09 10.34
CA GLU A 134 -22.74 -6.14 9.69
C GLU A 134 -23.73 -5.54 8.66
N ASP A 135 -24.40 -4.45 8.99
CA ASP A 135 -25.32 -3.76 8.09
C ASP A 135 -24.61 -3.15 6.87
N THR A 136 -23.36 -2.69 7.04
CA THR A 136 -22.52 -2.27 5.90
C THR A 136 -21.99 -3.45 5.06
N GLY A 137 -22.13 -4.68 5.55
CA GLY A 137 -21.71 -5.90 4.88
C GLY A 137 -20.21 -6.19 4.97
N LEU A 138 -19.52 -5.58 5.94
CA LEU A 138 -18.07 -5.75 6.15
C LEU A 138 -17.76 -6.73 7.29
N ILE A 139 -18.78 -7.12 8.05
CA ILE A 139 -18.77 -8.23 9.00
C ILE A 139 -19.94 -9.15 8.66
N ALA A 140 -19.75 -10.46 8.78
CA ALA A 140 -20.84 -11.41 8.72
C ALA A 140 -20.64 -12.51 9.75
N TRP A 141 -21.73 -12.96 10.34
CA TRP A 141 -21.77 -14.11 11.23
C TRP A 141 -22.78 -15.12 10.70
N ALA A 142 -22.43 -16.39 10.78
CA ALA A 142 -23.33 -17.49 10.53
C ALA A 142 -23.15 -18.53 11.63
N ASP A 143 -24.18 -18.73 12.44
CA ASP A 143 -24.19 -19.76 13.48
C ASP A 143 -24.19 -21.15 12.83
N LYS A 144 -23.13 -21.91 13.07
CA LYS A 144 -22.93 -23.24 12.46
C LYS A 144 -23.26 -24.36 13.43
N ASN A 145 -23.22 -24.09 14.73
CA ASN A 145 -23.43 -25.09 15.78
C ASN A 145 -24.76 -24.93 16.53
N GLY A 146 -25.49 -23.83 16.28
CA GLY A 146 -26.81 -23.54 16.83
C GLY A 146 -26.78 -23.05 18.29
N ASP A 147 -25.63 -22.59 18.80
CA ASP A 147 -25.49 -22.12 20.18
C ASP A 147 -25.71 -20.62 20.36
N GLY A 148 -25.91 -19.87 19.27
CA GLY A 148 -26.17 -18.44 19.26
C GLY A 148 -24.99 -17.58 19.72
N LYS A 149 -23.77 -18.14 19.76
CA LYS A 149 -22.54 -17.42 20.09
C LYS A 149 -21.68 -17.23 18.85
N ILE A 150 -20.73 -16.31 18.94
CA ILE A 150 -19.78 -16.05 17.86
C ILE A 150 -18.48 -16.78 18.15
N GLN A 151 -18.13 -17.78 17.34
CA GLN A 151 -16.84 -18.47 17.41
C GLN A 151 -15.93 -18.01 16.26
N TYR A 152 -14.84 -17.32 16.60
CA TYR A 152 -13.84 -16.83 15.67
C TYR A 152 -12.58 -17.71 15.72
N VAL A 153 -12.58 -18.76 14.91
CA VAL A 153 -11.47 -19.73 14.85
C VAL A 153 -10.81 -19.73 13.47
N ASN A 154 -9.70 -20.45 13.34
CA ASN A 154 -9.05 -20.65 12.05
C ASN A 154 -9.97 -21.42 11.08
N GLY A 155 -10.05 -20.95 9.84
CA GLY A 155 -10.93 -21.47 8.79
C GLY A 155 -11.64 -20.33 8.05
N SER A 156 -12.27 -20.66 6.94
CA SER A 156 -13.07 -19.72 6.16
C SER A 156 -14.47 -19.62 6.76
N ALA A 157 -14.92 -18.43 7.15
CA ALA A 157 -16.31 -18.27 7.58
C ALA A 157 -17.30 -18.40 6.41
N ILE A 158 -16.87 -17.99 5.22
CA ILE A 158 -17.68 -17.88 4.00
C ILE A 158 -16.97 -18.48 2.80
N ASP A 159 -17.77 -18.91 1.81
CA ASP A 159 -17.30 -19.30 0.49
C ASP A 159 -17.14 -18.07 -0.40
N GLY A 160 -15.96 -17.95 -1.03
CA GLY A 160 -15.63 -16.79 -1.87
C GLY A 160 -14.89 -15.69 -1.12
N LYS A 161 -15.03 -14.43 -1.59
CA LYS A 161 -14.24 -13.28 -1.10
C LYS A 161 -15.01 -12.34 -0.19
N LYS A 162 -16.34 -12.28 -0.32
CA LYS A 162 -17.22 -11.34 0.39
C LYS A 162 -18.52 -12.04 0.77
N PRO A 163 -19.15 -11.65 1.88
CA PRO A 163 -20.43 -12.21 2.29
C PRO A 163 -21.54 -11.81 1.31
N GLU A 164 -22.39 -12.78 0.97
CA GLU A 164 -23.58 -12.59 0.14
C GLU A 164 -24.80 -12.58 1.04
N PHE A 165 -25.27 -11.39 1.42
CA PHE A 165 -26.40 -11.25 2.33
C PHE A 165 -27.74 -11.47 1.62
N THR A 166 -28.64 -12.13 2.31
CA THR A 166 -30.06 -12.24 1.94
C THR A 166 -30.87 -11.09 2.54
N ASP A 167 -32.11 -10.91 2.08
CA ASP A 167 -33.02 -9.90 2.62
C ASP A 167 -33.61 -10.29 3.99
N ALA A 168 -33.42 -11.53 4.42
CA ALA A 168 -33.95 -12.05 5.68
C ALA A 168 -32.97 -11.85 6.84
N ARG A 169 -33.53 -11.71 8.05
CA ARG A 169 -32.79 -11.73 9.32
C ARG A 169 -32.95 -13.09 9.99
N GLY A 170 -31.93 -13.53 10.70
CA GLY A 170 -31.93 -14.79 11.42
C GLY A 170 -32.58 -14.71 12.80
N ALA A 171 -32.41 -15.76 13.60
CA ALA A 171 -33.14 -15.95 14.85
C ALA A 171 -32.71 -14.94 15.95
N HIS A 172 -31.49 -14.42 15.87
CA HIS A 172 -30.91 -13.47 16.81
C HIS A 172 -30.88 -12.04 16.25
N GLY A 173 -31.44 -11.80 15.06
CA GLY A 173 -31.46 -10.50 14.36
C GLY A 173 -30.23 -10.23 13.50
N GLU A 174 -29.39 -11.24 13.29
CA GLU A 174 -28.25 -11.26 12.39
C GLU A 174 -28.67 -11.21 10.92
N ARG A 175 -27.76 -10.75 10.06
CA ARG A 175 -27.97 -10.84 8.61
C ARG A 175 -27.62 -12.24 8.14
N LEU A 176 -28.57 -12.90 7.49
CA LEU A 176 -28.33 -14.21 6.91
C LEU A 176 -27.51 -14.08 5.64
N ILE A 177 -26.51 -14.94 5.50
CA ILE A 177 -25.67 -15.06 4.30
C ILE A 177 -25.97 -16.35 3.54
N SER A 178 -25.94 -16.30 2.21
CA SER A 178 -26.15 -17.47 1.34
C SER A 178 -24.90 -18.30 1.12
N ASN A 179 -23.72 -17.73 1.37
CA ASN A 179 -22.42 -18.33 1.11
C ASN A 179 -21.66 -18.68 2.39
N ALA A 180 -22.34 -19.15 3.44
CA ALA A 180 -21.67 -19.66 4.63
C ALA A 180 -20.86 -20.92 4.29
N ASN A 181 -19.59 -20.96 4.70
CA ASN A 181 -18.71 -22.11 4.47
C ASN A 181 -18.92 -23.18 5.56
N ALA A 182 -18.51 -24.42 5.31
CA ALA A 182 -18.65 -25.54 6.25
C ALA A 182 -17.61 -25.59 7.40
N ASP A 183 -16.53 -24.80 7.33
CA ASP A 183 -15.49 -24.74 8.35
C ASP A 183 -16.05 -24.26 9.70
N ALA A 184 -15.36 -24.55 10.80
CA ALA A 184 -15.81 -24.19 12.15
C ALA A 184 -15.83 -22.68 12.45
N ASN A 185 -15.12 -21.85 11.66
CA ASN A 185 -15.10 -20.40 11.86
C ASN A 185 -16.45 -19.79 11.51
N GLU A 186 -17.09 -19.07 12.42
CA GLU A 186 -18.41 -18.49 12.19
C GLU A 186 -18.37 -17.01 11.80
N LEU A 187 -17.22 -16.35 12.00
CA LEU A 187 -17.08 -14.90 11.86
C LEU A 187 -16.20 -14.51 10.67
N TYR A 188 -16.81 -13.80 9.72
CA TYR A 188 -16.10 -13.07 8.68
C TYR A 188 -15.88 -11.61 9.11
N VAL A 189 -14.64 -11.14 9.03
CA VAL A 189 -14.28 -9.73 9.24
C VAL A 189 -13.44 -9.25 8.05
N ASP A 190 -13.91 -8.21 7.36
CA ASP A 190 -13.14 -7.61 6.29
C ASP A 190 -11.85 -6.99 6.84
N ARG A 191 -10.73 -7.27 6.17
CA ARG A 191 -9.41 -6.83 6.64
C ARG A 191 -9.25 -5.31 6.59
N ASP A 192 -9.97 -4.64 5.69
CA ASP A 192 -9.86 -3.21 5.46
C ASP A 192 -10.62 -2.40 6.53
N ILE A 193 -11.53 -3.01 7.29
CA ILE A 193 -12.27 -2.32 8.36
C ILE A 193 -11.58 -2.33 9.71
N MET A 194 -10.64 -3.26 9.94
CA MET A 194 -10.03 -3.47 11.27
C MET A 194 -9.53 -2.19 11.92
N VAL A 195 -8.93 -1.29 11.12
CA VAL A 195 -8.40 -0.01 11.63
C VAL A 195 -9.48 1.03 11.84
N LEU A 196 -10.50 1.06 10.97
CA LEU A 196 -11.61 2.03 11.03
C LEU A 196 -12.61 1.71 12.14
N ALA A 197 -12.86 0.43 12.38
CA ALA A 197 -13.75 -0.05 13.45
C ALA A 197 -13.07 0.02 14.83
N ASN A 198 -11.75 -0.08 14.92
CA ASN A 198 -11.04 -0.15 16.21
C ASN A 198 -11.39 0.96 17.22
N PRO A 199 -11.53 2.25 16.83
CA PRO A 199 -12.03 3.29 17.75
C PRO A 199 -13.40 2.97 18.38
N GLU A 200 -14.31 2.36 17.63
CA GLU A 200 -15.63 1.92 18.10
C GLU A 200 -15.52 0.66 18.96
N ILE A 201 -14.70 -0.31 18.55
CA ILE A 201 -14.42 -1.53 19.32
C ILE A 201 -13.83 -1.16 20.70
N ALA A 202 -12.92 -0.18 20.74
CA ALA A 202 -12.32 0.34 21.97
C ALA A 202 -13.24 1.27 22.79
N LYS A 203 -14.48 1.53 22.32
CA LYS A 203 -15.47 2.40 22.96
C LYS A 203 -14.96 3.83 23.19
N LEU A 204 -14.20 4.37 22.23
CA LEU A 204 -13.74 5.75 22.30
C LEU A 204 -14.89 6.74 22.11
N PRO A 205 -14.78 7.98 22.63
CA PRO A 205 -15.79 9.01 22.42
C PRO A 205 -16.05 9.30 20.92
N ASN A 206 -17.30 9.63 20.58
CA ASN A 206 -17.74 9.89 19.20
C ASN A 206 -16.89 10.95 18.47
N TRP A 207 -16.38 11.96 19.17
CA TRP A 207 -15.50 12.96 18.56
C TRP A 207 -14.14 12.39 18.13
N VAL A 208 -13.61 11.38 18.83
CA VAL A 208 -12.38 10.68 18.44
C VAL A 208 -12.62 9.83 17.21
N ILE A 209 -13.75 9.12 17.15
CA ILE A 209 -14.17 8.32 16.00
C ILE A 209 -14.33 9.23 14.77
N ALA A 210 -15.02 10.36 14.93
CA ALA A 210 -15.20 11.35 13.87
C ALA A 210 -13.88 11.90 13.33
N LEU A 211 -12.88 12.14 14.20
CA LEU A 211 -11.55 12.56 13.77
C LEU A 211 -10.82 11.49 12.94
N VAL A 212 -11.04 10.20 13.20
CA VAL A 212 -10.49 9.11 12.35
C VAL A 212 -11.12 9.13 10.99
N ALA A 213 -12.45 9.16 10.93
CA ALA A 213 -13.18 9.18 9.67
C ALA A 213 -12.79 10.41 8.84
N ALA A 214 -12.74 11.60 9.46
CA ALA A 214 -12.31 12.83 8.81
C ALA A 214 -10.86 12.76 8.32
N GLY A 215 -9.94 12.26 9.15
CA GLY A 215 -8.52 12.10 8.78
C GLY A 215 -8.32 11.10 7.64
N GLY A 216 -9.01 9.95 7.68
CA GLY A 216 -8.98 8.94 6.63
C GLY A 216 -9.52 9.48 5.30
N LEU A 217 -10.66 10.17 5.32
CA LEU A 217 -11.22 10.84 4.14
C LEU A 217 -10.28 11.93 3.61
N ALA A 218 -9.71 12.77 4.48
CA ALA A 218 -8.77 13.80 4.08
C ALA A 218 -7.51 13.23 3.42
N ALA A 219 -6.95 12.14 3.95
CA ALA A 219 -5.80 11.46 3.37
C ALA A 219 -6.12 10.85 1.98
N ALA A 220 -7.28 10.20 1.85
CA ALA A 220 -7.74 9.63 0.58
C ALA A 220 -7.96 10.72 -0.48
N LEU A 221 -8.67 11.80 -0.14
CA LEU A 221 -8.96 12.91 -1.05
C LEU A 221 -7.70 13.67 -1.46
N SER A 222 -6.76 13.89 -0.53
CA SER A 222 -5.48 14.55 -0.83
C SER A 222 -4.66 13.76 -1.86
N THR A 223 -4.62 12.44 -1.70
CA THR A 223 -3.89 11.55 -2.62
C THR A 223 -4.58 11.46 -3.98
N ALA A 224 -5.91 11.28 -3.99
CA ALA A 224 -6.71 11.22 -5.21
C ALA A 224 -6.56 12.49 -6.04
N ALA A 225 -6.69 13.67 -5.43
CA ALA A 225 -6.53 14.95 -6.11
C ALA A 225 -5.12 15.11 -6.72
N GLY A 226 -4.08 14.72 -5.97
CA GLY A 226 -2.70 14.77 -6.45
C GLY A 226 -2.45 13.86 -7.65
N LEU A 227 -2.89 12.60 -7.58
CA LEU A 227 -2.71 11.64 -8.67
C LEU A 227 -3.53 12.01 -9.91
N LEU A 228 -4.77 12.49 -9.73
CA LEU A 228 -5.61 12.95 -10.85
C LEU A 228 -4.97 14.14 -11.57
N LEU A 229 -4.37 15.08 -10.83
CA LEU A 229 -3.63 16.19 -11.42
C LEU A 229 -2.45 15.68 -12.24
N VAL A 230 -1.67 14.73 -11.71
CA VAL A 230 -0.51 14.15 -12.41
C VAL A 230 -0.95 13.46 -13.71
N ILE A 231 -2.00 12.62 -13.66
CA ILE A 231 -2.57 11.96 -14.86
C ILE A 231 -3.01 13.01 -15.88
N SER A 232 -3.71 14.05 -15.41
CA SER A 232 -4.20 15.15 -16.24
C SER A 232 -3.05 15.88 -16.96
N THR A 233 -1.99 16.24 -16.24
CA THR A 233 -0.81 16.91 -16.82
C THR A 233 -0.01 15.99 -17.72
N SER A 234 0.14 14.71 -17.39
CA SER A 234 0.86 13.76 -18.24
C SER A 234 0.15 13.54 -19.58
N ILE A 235 -1.19 13.53 -19.60
CA ILE A 235 -1.95 13.38 -20.86
C ILE A 235 -1.99 14.70 -21.64
N SER A 236 -2.36 15.81 -20.99
CA SER A 236 -2.51 17.10 -21.68
C SER A 236 -1.17 17.71 -22.12
N HIS A 237 -0.20 17.78 -21.20
CA HIS A 237 1.05 18.48 -21.43
C HIS A 237 2.15 17.58 -22.01
N ASP A 238 2.38 16.40 -21.40
CA ASP A 238 3.50 15.55 -21.83
C ASP A 238 3.18 14.73 -23.08
N LEU A 239 1.97 14.17 -23.18
CA LEU A 239 1.57 13.38 -24.34
C LEU A 239 1.02 14.28 -25.46
N ILE A 240 -0.06 15.02 -25.22
CA ILE A 240 -0.73 15.77 -26.28
C ILE A 240 0.13 16.96 -26.71
N LYS A 241 0.51 17.86 -25.81
CA LYS A 241 1.26 19.06 -26.20
C LYS A 241 2.67 18.71 -26.65
N LYS A 242 3.50 18.01 -25.86
CA LYS A 242 4.89 17.77 -26.25
C LYS A 242 5.09 16.77 -27.40
N GLN A 243 4.24 15.74 -27.54
CA GLN A 243 4.48 14.67 -28.52
C GLN A 243 3.53 14.71 -29.73
N ILE A 244 2.22 14.87 -29.51
CA ILE A 244 1.21 14.69 -30.58
C ILE A 244 0.92 16.00 -31.34
N LYS A 245 0.69 17.08 -30.61
CA LYS A 245 0.28 18.39 -31.15
C LYS A 245 0.94 19.54 -30.37
N PRO A 246 2.21 19.88 -30.71
CA PRO A 246 2.95 21.00 -30.11
C PRO A 246 2.23 22.34 -30.12
N ASN A 247 1.45 22.59 -31.17
CA ASN A 247 0.74 23.86 -31.37
C ASN A 247 -0.71 23.80 -30.88
N ILE A 248 -1.02 22.99 -29.86
CA ILE A 248 -2.34 22.98 -29.23
C ILE A 248 -2.59 24.31 -28.49
N SER A 249 -3.80 24.86 -28.62
CA SER A 249 -4.18 26.07 -27.87
C SER A 249 -4.34 25.76 -26.38
N GLU A 250 -4.13 26.74 -25.51
CA GLU A 250 -4.31 26.59 -24.06
C GLU A 250 -5.72 26.13 -23.69
N LYS A 251 -6.73 26.63 -24.41
CA LYS A 251 -8.13 26.20 -24.23
C LYS A 251 -8.29 24.70 -24.54
N SER A 252 -7.70 24.22 -25.63
CA SER A 252 -7.78 22.81 -26.01
C SER A 252 -6.95 21.91 -25.09
N GLU A 253 -5.78 22.37 -24.63
CA GLU A 253 -4.97 21.68 -23.61
C GLU A 253 -5.75 21.52 -22.29
N LEU A 254 -6.42 22.58 -21.84
CA LEU A 254 -7.25 22.56 -20.64
C LEU A 254 -8.46 21.62 -20.78
N TRP A 255 -9.08 21.57 -21.97
CA TRP A 255 -10.15 20.60 -22.23
C TRP A 255 -9.63 19.16 -22.21
N ALA A 256 -8.47 18.89 -22.81
CA ALA A 256 -7.84 17.57 -22.76
C ALA A 256 -7.52 17.17 -21.30
N ALA A 257 -7.02 18.10 -20.49
CA ALA A 257 -6.76 17.90 -19.07
C ALA A 257 -8.04 17.53 -18.29
N ARG A 258 -9.15 18.25 -18.50
CA ARG A 258 -10.44 17.98 -17.83
C ARG A 258 -11.07 16.65 -18.27
N ILE A 259 -11.04 16.34 -19.57
CA ILE A 259 -11.53 15.06 -20.10
C ILE A 259 -10.70 13.91 -19.51
N SER A 260 -9.39 14.07 -19.43
CA SER A 260 -8.50 13.06 -18.82
C SER A 260 -8.85 12.80 -17.35
N ILE A 261 -9.13 13.85 -16.57
CA ILE A 261 -9.59 13.70 -15.18
C ILE A 261 -10.91 12.94 -15.12
N LEU A 262 -11.88 13.31 -15.95
CA LEU A 262 -13.19 12.65 -15.96
C LEU A 262 -13.07 11.16 -16.29
N VAL A 263 -12.32 10.81 -17.33
CA VAL A 263 -12.07 9.42 -17.73
C VAL A 263 -11.34 8.66 -16.61
N ALA A 264 -10.33 9.27 -16.00
CA ALA A 264 -9.60 8.67 -14.88
C ALA A 264 -10.52 8.40 -13.67
N ILE A 265 -11.43 9.33 -13.34
CA ILE A 265 -12.42 9.15 -12.27
C ILE A 265 -13.37 8.01 -12.59
N LEU A 266 -13.86 7.90 -13.83
CA LEU A 266 -14.76 6.81 -14.22
C LEU A 266 -14.07 5.43 -14.10
N ILE A 267 -12.82 5.33 -14.56
CA ILE A 267 -12.03 4.10 -14.45
C ILE A 267 -11.74 3.77 -12.98
N ALA A 268 -11.29 4.75 -12.20
CA ALA A 268 -11.00 4.57 -10.78
C ALA A 268 -12.26 4.22 -9.98
N GLY A 269 -13.40 4.83 -10.30
CA GLY A 269 -14.70 4.53 -9.69
C GLY A 269 -15.16 3.11 -10.00
N TYR A 270 -15.00 2.65 -11.25
CA TYR A 270 -15.30 1.27 -11.63
C TYR A 270 -14.47 0.25 -10.82
N PHE A 271 -13.15 0.45 -10.74
CA PHE A 271 -12.28 -0.43 -9.94
C PHE A 271 -12.44 -0.25 -8.43
N GLY A 272 -12.93 0.91 -7.97
CA GLY A 272 -13.28 1.13 -6.57
C GLY A 272 -14.51 0.31 -6.14
N ILE A 273 -15.49 0.18 -7.03
CA ILE A 273 -16.67 -0.68 -6.81
C ILE A 273 -16.31 -2.17 -6.97
N ASN A 274 -15.47 -2.48 -7.97
CA ASN A 274 -15.05 -3.84 -8.30
C ASN A 274 -13.53 -4.02 -8.14
N PRO A 275 -13.00 -4.06 -6.90
CA PRO A 275 -11.57 -4.16 -6.69
C PRO A 275 -11.05 -5.53 -7.20
N PRO A 276 -10.00 -5.54 -8.04
CA PRO A 276 -9.46 -6.78 -8.63
C PRO A 276 -8.77 -7.70 -7.60
N GLY A 277 -8.53 -7.17 -6.39
CA GLY A 277 -7.95 -7.87 -5.25
C GLY A 277 -7.75 -6.88 -4.10
N PHE A 278 -6.99 -7.28 -3.07
CA PHE A 278 -6.65 -6.38 -1.98
C PHE A 278 -5.92 -5.13 -2.49
N VAL A 279 -6.34 -3.96 -2.03
CA VAL A 279 -5.80 -2.65 -2.46
C VAL A 279 -4.29 -2.60 -2.26
N ALA A 280 -3.79 -3.10 -1.13
CA ALA A 280 -2.35 -3.13 -0.82
C ALA A 280 -1.53 -3.90 -1.86
N ALA A 281 -2.07 -5.00 -2.40
CA ALA A 281 -1.38 -5.77 -3.44
C ALA A 281 -1.29 -4.95 -4.73
N VAL A 282 -2.39 -4.35 -5.19
CA VAL A 282 -2.41 -3.51 -6.40
C VAL A 282 -1.42 -2.34 -6.29
N VAL A 283 -1.33 -1.74 -5.10
CA VAL A 283 -0.37 -0.67 -4.82
C VAL A 283 1.08 -1.18 -4.88
N ALA A 284 1.38 -2.33 -4.27
CA ALA A 284 2.71 -2.93 -4.34
C ALA A 284 3.13 -3.24 -5.80
N LEU A 285 2.20 -3.67 -6.65
CA LEU A 285 2.45 -3.88 -8.08
C LEU A 285 2.82 -2.57 -8.80
N ALA A 286 2.09 -1.49 -8.55
CA ALA A 286 2.37 -0.18 -9.15
C ALA A 286 3.77 0.34 -8.77
N PHE A 287 4.16 0.18 -7.50
CA PHE A 287 5.50 0.54 -7.03
C PHE A 287 6.58 -0.39 -7.59
N GLY A 288 6.32 -1.69 -7.68
CA GLY A 288 7.24 -2.64 -8.30
C GLY A 288 7.52 -2.30 -9.78
N LEU A 289 6.50 -1.85 -10.52
CA LEU A 289 6.67 -1.36 -11.89
C LEU A 289 7.51 -0.07 -11.95
N ALA A 290 7.27 0.87 -11.03
CA ALA A 290 8.07 2.10 -10.94
C ALA A 290 9.55 1.82 -10.58
N ALA A 291 9.77 0.89 -9.64
CA ALA A 291 11.09 0.40 -9.25
C ALA A 291 11.82 -0.25 -10.44
N ALA A 292 11.10 -1.11 -11.18
CA ALA A 292 11.67 -1.82 -12.32
C ALA A 292 11.93 -0.92 -13.55
N SER A 293 11.39 0.30 -13.60
CA SER A 293 11.43 1.16 -14.79
C SER A 293 12.16 2.48 -14.56
N PHE A 294 11.52 3.43 -13.88
CA PHE A 294 11.97 4.81 -13.76
C PHE A 294 13.16 4.98 -12.83
N PHE A 295 13.19 4.23 -11.72
CA PHE A 295 14.21 4.42 -10.69
C PHE A 295 15.64 4.24 -11.22
N PRO A 296 16.00 3.13 -11.92
CA PRO A 296 17.32 2.97 -12.54
C PRO A 296 17.67 4.10 -13.51
N ALA A 297 16.72 4.52 -14.35
CA ALA A 297 16.96 5.57 -15.34
C ALA A 297 17.26 6.93 -14.67
N ILE A 298 16.55 7.26 -13.60
CA ILE A 298 16.77 8.50 -12.83
C ILE A 298 18.12 8.45 -12.12
N ILE A 299 18.40 7.38 -11.38
CA ILE A 299 19.66 7.25 -10.62
C ILE A 299 20.86 7.25 -11.56
N LEU A 300 20.84 6.44 -12.61
CA LEU A 300 21.95 6.39 -13.54
C LEU A 300 22.08 7.68 -14.37
N GLY A 301 20.97 8.37 -14.68
CA GLY A 301 21.02 9.68 -15.34
C GLY A 301 21.65 10.76 -14.48
N ILE A 302 21.52 10.68 -13.14
CA ILE A 302 22.17 11.62 -12.21
C ILE A 302 23.61 11.20 -11.89
N PHE A 303 23.87 9.90 -11.71
CA PHE A 303 25.12 9.37 -11.14
C PHE A 303 26.10 8.72 -12.14
N ASP A 304 25.69 8.41 -13.38
CA ASP A 304 26.58 7.92 -14.44
C ASP A 304 26.64 8.91 -15.63
N LYS A 305 27.80 9.54 -15.84
CA LYS A 305 28.03 10.46 -16.98
C LYS A 305 27.88 9.76 -18.34
N ARG A 306 28.07 8.44 -18.38
CA ARG A 306 28.01 7.66 -19.62
C ARG A 306 26.60 7.19 -19.97
N MET A 307 25.63 7.41 -19.09
CA MET A 307 24.23 7.01 -19.32
C MET A 307 23.65 7.78 -20.50
N ASN A 308 23.08 7.06 -21.48
CA ASN A 308 22.51 7.63 -22.69
C ASN A 308 21.06 7.14 -22.91
N ARG A 309 20.40 7.72 -23.91
CA ARG A 309 19.00 7.41 -24.24
C ARG A 309 18.78 5.92 -24.53
N GLN A 310 19.70 5.29 -25.26
CA GLN A 310 19.59 3.89 -25.66
C GLN A 310 19.64 2.97 -24.45
N GLY A 311 20.59 3.20 -23.53
CA GLY A 311 20.69 2.48 -22.26
C GLY A 311 19.42 2.61 -21.43
N ALA A 312 19.01 3.86 -21.16
CA ALA A 312 17.83 4.13 -20.33
C ALA A 312 16.54 3.51 -20.91
N VAL A 313 16.29 3.66 -22.21
CA VAL A 313 15.09 3.10 -22.86
C VAL A 313 15.12 1.57 -22.85
N SER A 314 16.28 0.96 -23.13
CA SER A 314 16.40 -0.51 -23.14
C SER A 314 16.18 -1.10 -21.75
N GLY A 315 16.78 -0.50 -20.72
CA GLY A 315 16.57 -0.92 -19.34
C GLY A 315 15.10 -0.77 -18.91
N MET A 316 14.48 0.37 -19.20
CA MET A 316 13.05 0.59 -18.91
C MET A 316 12.16 -0.46 -19.58
N ILE A 317 12.37 -0.75 -20.87
CA ILE A 317 11.57 -1.75 -21.60
C ILE A 317 11.76 -3.13 -20.98
N VAL A 318 13.00 -3.56 -20.74
CA VAL A 318 13.28 -4.88 -20.15
C VAL A 318 12.70 -4.99 -18.75
N GLY A 319 12.87 -3.98 -17.91
CA GLY A 319 12.35 -3.98 -16.55
C GLY A 319 10.82 -4.02 -16.49
N ILE A 320 10.13 -3.22 -17.33
CA ILE A 320 8.66 -3.24 -17.44
C ILE A 320 8.18 -4.60 -17.93
N LEU A 321 8.74 -5.12 -19.02
CA LEU A 321 8.31 -6.40 -19.60
C LEU A 321 8.56 -7.56 -18.64
N LEU A 322 9.71 -7.57 -17.95
CA LEU A 322 10.04 -8.61 -16.99
C LEU A 322 9.10 -8.58 -15.77
N MET A 323 8.80 -7.39 -15.25
CA MET A 323 7.85 -7.21 -14.15
C MET A 323 6.42 -7.61 -14.58
N LEU A 324 5.94 -7.13 -15.74
CA LEU A 324 4.63 -7.49 -16.29
C LEU A 324 4.51 -8.99 -16.52
N PHE A 325 5.53 -9.62 -17.11
CA PHE A 325 5.57 -11.06 -17.32
C PHE A 325 5.41 -11.81 -16.00
N TYR A 326 6.20 -11.45 -14.98
CA TYR A 326 6.13 -12.10 -13.68
C TYR A 326 4.76 -11.94 -13.02
N MET A 327 4.16 -10.76 -13.11
CA MET A 327 2.83 -10.49 -12.58
C MET A 327 1.73 -11.31 -13.27
N ILE A 328 1.71 -11.32 -14.61
CA ILE A 328 0.73 -12.10 -15.38
C ILE A 328 0.84 -13.58 -15.01
N ARG A 329 2.08 -14.05 -14.87
CA ARG A 329 2.39 -15.46 -14.68
C ARG A 329 2.09 -15.98 -13.27
N TYR A 330 2.28 -15.17 -12.22
CA TYR A 330 2.21 -15.60 -10.83
C TYR A 330 1.15 -14.89 -9.97
N LYS A 331 0.47 -13.85 -10.49
CA LYS A 331 -0.54 -13.10 -9.71
C LYS A 331 -1.89 -13.01 -10.41
N THR A 332 -1.94 -12.43 -11.60
CA THR A 332 -3.21 -12.00 -12.19
C THR A 332 -3.83 -13.01 -13.13
N GLY A 333 -3.03 -13.79 -13.89
CA GLY A 333 -3.55 -14.73 -14.90
C GLY A 333 -4.43 -14.08 -15.99
N PHE A 334 -4.59 -12.76 -15.93
CA PHE A 334 -5.66 -11.99 -16.56
C PHE A 334 -5.40 -11.76 -18.05
N LEU A 335 -4.13 -11.74 -18.45
CA LEU A 335 -3.74 -11.77 -19.84
C LEU A 335 -3.52 -13.23 -20.25
N PHE A 336 -4.25 -13.66 -21.29
CA PHE A 336 -4.11 -14.95 -22.00
C PHE A 336 -4.80 -16.18 -21.39
N GLY A 337 -5.61 -16.05 -20.34
CA GLY A 337 -6.38 -17.18 -19.78
C GLY A 337 -5.49 -18.25 -19.11
N ILE A 338 -4.31 -17.85 -18.64
CA ILE A 338 -3.34 -18.72 -17.97
C ILE A 338 -3.57 -18.58 -16.46
N GLU A 339 -3.88 -19.68 -15.78
CA GLU A 339 -3.99 -19.64 -14.31
C GLU A 339 -2.66 -19.26 -13.65
N PRO A 340 -2.68 -18.43 -12.59
CA PRO A 340 -1.47 -18.09 -11.83
C PRO A 340 -0.79 -19.35 -11.30
N ARG A 341 0.53 -19.51 -11.51
CA ARG A 341 1.24 -20.66 -10.93
C ARG A 341 1.45 -20.53 -9.42
N PRO A 342 1.60 -21.67 -8.71
CA PRO A 342 1.71 -21.68 -7.26
C PRO A 342 2.99 -20.99 -6.76
N ALA A 343 2.95 -20.58 -5.48
CA ALA A 343 4.08 -19.90 -4.83
C ALA A 343 5.36 -20.74 -4.75
N SER A 344 5.27 -22.06 -4.85
CA SER A 344 6.42 -22.97 -4.92
C SER A 344 7.29 -22.74 -6.16
N GLU A 345 6.74 -22.14 -7.22
CA GLU A 345 7.45 -21.84 -8.46
C GLU A 345 7.94 -20.40 -8.55
N TRP A 346 7.79 -19.60 -7.49
CA TRP A 346 8.31 -18.24 -7.45
C TRP A 346 9.82 -18.23 -7.64
N TRP A 347 10.27 -17.38 -8.56
CA TRP A 347 11.69 -17.25 -8.85
C TRP A 347 12.42 -16.66 -7.64
N PHE A 348 13.47 -17.36 -7.21
CA PHE A 348 14.26 -17.00 -6.03
C PHE A 348 13.42 -16.88 -4.74
N GLY A 349 12.24 -17.52 -4.68
CA GLY A 349 11.30 -17.37 -3.57
C GLY A 349 10.74 -15.96 -3.40
N THR A 350 10.72 -15.16 -4.48
CA THR A 350 10.27 -13.76 -4.46
C THR A 350 8.82 -13.67 -4.89
N SER A 351 7.97 -13.06 -4.07
CA SER A 351 6.58 -12.83 -4.42
C SER A 351 6.44 -11.82 -5.57
N PRO A 352 5.31 -11.83 -6.30
CA PRO A 352 5.03 -10.83 -7.33
C PRO A 352 5.17 -9.39 -6.85
N GLU A 353 4.85 -9.13 -5.58
CA GLU A 353 4.99 -7.81 -4.95
C GLU A 353 6.46 -7.40 -4.76
N GLY A 354 7.35 -8.35 -4.44
CA GLY A 354 8.79 -8.10 -4.24
C GLY A 354 9.62 -8.16 -5.53
N PHE A 355 9.09 -8.75 -6.60
CA PHE A 355 9.84 -9.00 -7.83
C PHE A 355 10.33 -7.72 -8.53
N GLY A 356 9.71 -6.58 -8.25
CA GLY A 356 10.16 -5.27 -8.72
C GLY A 356 11.64 -4.98 -8.40
N THR A 357 12.16 -5.50 -7.27
CA THR A 357 13.59 -5.40 -6.93
C THR A 357 14.47 -6.14 -7.93
N ILE A 358 14.11 -7.37 -8.30
CA ILE A 358 14.89 -8.18 -9.24
C ILE A 358 14.82 -7.54 -10.63
N ALA A 359 13.62 -7.14 -11.06
CA ALA A 359 13.44 -6.47 -12.34
C ALA A 359 14.22 -5.13 -12.41
N MET A 360 14.31 -4.39 -11.31
CA MET A 360 15.15 -3.20 -11.19
C MET A 360 16.64 -3.53 -11.39
N LEU A 361 17.16 -4.57 -10.74
CA LEU A 361 18.56 -4.98 -10.90
C LEU A 361 18.87 -5.36 -12.34
N VAL A 362 17.97 -6.11 -13.00
CA VAL A 362 18.09 -6.43 -14.43
C VAL A 362 18.08 -5.17 -15.27
N ASN A 363 17.17 -4.22 -15.01
CA ASN A 363 17.16 -2.92 -15.70
C ASN A 363 18.49 -2.19 -15.54
N VAL A 364 19.07 -2.11 -14.33
CA VAL A 364 20.38 -1.46 -14.10
C VAL A 364 21.45 -2.10 -14.96
N VAL A 365 21.54 -3.44 -14.97
CA VAL A 365 22.53 -4.17 -15.75
C VAL A 365 22.37 -3.89 -17.24
N ILE A 366 21.14 -4.01 -17.78
CA ILE A 366 20.86 -3.74 -19.20
C ILE A 366 21.16 -2.29 -19.56
N SER A 367 20.74 -1.34 -18.72
CA SER A 367 20.97 0.09 -18.93
C SER A 367 22.47 0.39 -19.04
N VAL A 368 23.27 -0.13 -18.10
CA VAL A 368 24.72 0.07 -18.11
C VAL A 368 25.35 -0.60 -19.34
N VAL A 369 25.08 -1.88 -19.60
CA VAL A 369 25.67 -2.61 -20.73
C VAL A 369 25.36 -1.92 -22.05
N VAL A 370 24.08 -1.62 -22.32
CA VAL A 370 23.67 -0.97 -23.57
C VAL A 370 24.26 0.42 -23.67
N SER A 371 24.31 1.21 -22.58
CA SER A 371 24.92 2.55 -22.62
C SER A 371 26.41 2.52 -23.01
N ARG A 372 27.16 1.49 -22.58
CA ARG A 372 28.58 1.32 -22.93
C ARG A 372 28.78 0.82 -24.36
N MET A 373 27.84 0.06 -24.90
CA MET A 373 27.87 -0.44 -26.27
C MET A 373 27.35 0.59 -27.31
N THR A 374 26.74 1.68 -26.87
CA THR A 374 26.14 2.71 -27.74
C THR A 374 26.87 4.06 -27.61
N PRO A 375 26.70 4.99 -28.57
CA PRO A 375 27.43 6.27 -28.57
C PRO A 375 27.30 7.06 -27.27
N ALA A 376 28.36 7.78 -26.90
CA ALA A 376 28.36 8.62 -25.72
C ALA A 376 27.36 9.78 -25.84
N PRO A 377 26.76 10.22 -24.71
CA PRO A 377 26.09 11.51 -24.68
C PRO A 377 27.05 12.62 -25.13
N PRO A 378 26.55 13.69 -25.78
CA PRO A 378 27.37 14.86 -26.09
C PRO A 378 28.09 15.39 -24.83
N ALA A 379 29.27 15.99 -25.01
CA ALA A 379 30.08 16.50 -23.90
C ALA A 379 29.29 17.46 -22.99
N GLU A 380 28.51 18.37 -23.58
CA GLU A 380 27.62 19.29 -22.86
C GLU A 380 26.68 18.58 -21.87
N VAL A 381 26.14 17.41 -22.24
CA VAL A 381 25.26 16.62 -21.37
C VAL A 381 26.04 15.99 -20.22
N GLN A 382 27.26 15.52 -20.49
CA GLN A 382 28.14 14.96 -19.45
C GLN A 382 28.56 16.05 -18.44
N ASP A 383 28.84 17.26 -18.94
CA ASP A 383 29.19 18.42 -18.13
C ASP A 383 27.99 18.84 -17.27
N ILE A 384 26.77 18.87 -17.81
CA ILE A 384 25.55 19.14 -17.02
C ILE A 384 25.43 18.16 -15.85
N VAL A 385 25.63 16.86 -16.10
CA VAL A 385 25.55 15.82 -15.06
C VAL A 385 26.62 16.01 -13.97
N GLU A 386 27.79 16.52 -14.33
CA GLU A 386 28.86 16.85 -13.38
C GLU A 386 28.51 18.07 -12.53
N HIS A 387 28.02 19.14 -13.15
CA HIS A 387 27.64 20.37 -12.44
C HIS A 387 26.43 20.19 -11.51
N ILE A 388 25.47 19.32 -11.86
CA ILE A 388 24.31 19.02 -10.99
C ILE A 388 24.74 18.46 -9.62
N ARG A 389 25.92 17.83 -9.53
CA ARG A 389 26.44 17.24 -8.29
C ARG A 389 27.20 18.24 -7.42
N ILE A 390 27.60 19.38 -7.98
CA ILE A 390 28.35 20.41 -7.27
C ILE A 390 27.34 21.44 -6.74
N PRO A 391 27.14 21.55 -5.41
CA PRO A 391 26.21 22.53 -4.87
C PRO A 391 26.67 23.93 -5.24
N SER A 392 25.76 24.75 -5.78
CA SER A 392 26.02 26.15 -6.11
C SER A 392 26.61 26.87 -4.89
N GLY A 393 27.88 27.29 -4.98
CA GLY A 393 28.60 27.97 -3.89
C GLY A 393 29.50 27.09 -3.01
N ALA A 394 29.67 25.80 -3.32
CA ALA A 394 30.81 25.03 -2.79
C ALA A 394 32.06 25.37 -3.60
N GLY A 395 33.05 26.00 -2.97
CA GLY A 395 34.37 26.18 -3.58
C GLY A 395 35.02 24.83 -3.89
N GLU A 396 35.99 24.83 -4.80
CA GLU A 396 36.82 23.65 -5.07
C GLU A 396 37.41 23.10 -3.77
N ALA A 397 37.59 21.77 -3.72
CA ALA A 397 38.14 21.10 -2.55
C ALA A 397 39.54 21.65 -2.23
N THR A 398 39.61 22.54 -1.25
CA THR A 398 40.88 22.96 -0.65
C THR A 398 41.28 21.88 0.34
N HIS A 399 42.18 20.99 -0.08
CA HIS A 399 42.96 19.98 0.67
C HIS A 399 42.85 18.61 0.00
N HIS A 400 43.96 18.23 -0.66
CA HIS A 400 44.30 16.86 -1.03
C HIS A 400 45.06 16.20 0.11
#